data_AF-A0AAV4FE92-F1
#
_entry.id   AF-A0AAV4FE92-F1
#
_cell.length_a   1.000
_cell.length_b   1.000
_cell.length_c   1.000
_cell.angle_alpha   90.00
_cell.angle_beta   90.00
_cell.angle_gamma   90.00
#
_symmetry.space_group_name_H-M   'P 1'
#
loop_
_entity.id
_entity.type
_entity.pdbx_description
1 polymer ?
#
loop_
_entity_poly.entity_id
_entity_poly.type
_entity_poly.pdbx_seq_one_letter_code
_entity_poly.pdbx_strand_id
1 'polypeptide(L)'
;MTRAYPGADIGSDHDLVLAIFKLKLNSKRKAKSPRLNFDFEKLKGPNIFETFRAQIGGKFAALTLIDNDVDTMANSVKEVLVSTAEEVLGRKRRTILTVGLERSAGPL
;
A
#
# COMPACT_ATOMS: atom_id res chain seq x y z
N MET A 1 -14.25 10.58 -28.52
CA MET A 1 -13.40 11.09 -29.61
C MET A 1 -11.99 10.60 -29.34
N THR A 2 -11.39 9.90 -30.30
CA THR A 2 -10.05 9.30 -30.17
C THR A 2 -9.10 10.11 -31.04
N ARG A 3 -7.94 10.50 -30.51
CA ARG A 3 -6.89 11.24 -31.25
C ARG A 3 -5.58 10.48 -31.12
N ALA A 4 -4.94 10.22 -32.26
CA ALA A 4 -3.57 9.71 -32.32
C ALA A 4 -2.61 10.90 -32.40
N TYR A 5 -1.50 10.82 -31.68
CA TYR A 5 -0.43 11.80 -31.65
C TYR A 5 0.87 11.09 -32.07
N PRO A 6 1.38 11.34 -33.29
CA PRO A 6 2.65 10.79 -33.72
C PRO A 6 3.79 11.44 -32.93
N GLY A 7 4.71 10.62 -32.43
CA GLY A 7 5.90 11.06 -31.70
C GLY A 7 5.85 10.90 -30.18
N ALA A 8 5.76 9.66 -29.69
CA ALA A 8 6.25 9.36 -28.34
C ALA A 8 7.79 9.43 -28.39
N ASP A 9 8.36 10.45 -27.77
CA ASP A 9 9.80 10.79 -27.76
C ASP A 9 10.65 9.75 -27.00
N ILE A 10 10.73 8.52 -27.52
CA ILE A 10 11.57 7.41 -27.01
C ILE A 10 12.10 6.52 -28.18
N GLY A 11 11.93 6.91 -29.45
CA GLY A 11 12.38 6.09 -30.58
C GLY A 11 11.60 4.78 -30.78
N SER A 12 10.38 4.71 -30.22
CA SER A 12 9.42 3.64 -30.50
C SER A 12 8.64 3.97 -31.76
N ASP A 13 8.41 2.96 -32.59
CA ASP A 13 7.58 2.98 -33.80
C ASP A 13 6.06 3.04 -33.51
N HIS A 14 5.67 3.30 -32.27
CA HIS A 14 4.28 3.32 -31.83
C HIS A 14 3.73 4.75 -31.69
N ASP A 15 2.56 4.99 -32.29
CA ASP A 15 1.80 6.22 -32.13
C ASP A 15 1.06 6.25 -30.79
N LEU A 16 1.13 7.37 -30.08
CA LEU A 16 0.38 7.56 -28.85
C LEU A 16 -1.10 7.80 -29.16
N VAL A 17 -1.98 6.91 -28.71
CA VAL A 17 -3.44 7.09 -28.88
C VAL A 17 -4.07 7.54 -27.58
N LEU A 18 -4.70 8.72 -27.59
CA LEU A 18 -5.45 9.26 -26.45
C LEU A 18 -6.94 9.24 -26.73
N ALA A 19 -7.72 8.76 -25.78
CA ALA A 19 -9.17 8.83 -25.80
C ALA A 19 -9.70 9.45 -24.51
N ILE A 20 -10.63 10.41 -24.66
CA ILE A 20 -11.28 11.08 -23.54
C ILE A 20 -12.73 10.57 -23.45
N PHE A 21 -13.10 10.04 -22.29
CA PHE A 21 -14.45 9.54 -22.02
C PHE A 21 -15.05 10.22 -20.79
N LYS A 22 -16.34 10.55 -20.87
CA LYS A 22 -17.13 11.06 -19.75
C LYS A 22 -17.89 9.89 -19.11
N LEU A 23 -17.44 9.44 -17.95
CA LEU A 23 -18.03 8.31 -17.23
C LEU A 23 -18.98 8.80 -16.14
N LYS A 24 -20.17 8.22 -16.06
CA LYS A 24 -21.04 8.30 -14.87
C LYS A 24 -20.75 7.08 -13.99
N LEU A 25 -20.00 7.28 -12.91
CA LEU A 25 -19.66 6.21 -11.97
C LEU A 25 -20.67 6.20 -10.82
N ASN A 26 -21.33 5.07 -10.59
CA ASN A 26 -22.15 4.88 -9.40
C ASN A 26 -21.28 4.39 -8.25
N SER A 27 -21.33 5.07 -7.11
CA SER A 27 -20.62 4.66 -5.91
C SER A 27 -21.13 3.29 -5.45
N LYS A 28 -20.29 2.26 -5.62
CA LYS A 28 -20.50 0.98 -4.96
C LYS A 28 -19.84 1.08 -3.58
N ARG A 29 -20.50 0.55 -2.54
CA ARG A 29 -19.80 0.25 -1.28
C ARG A 29 -18.63 -0.64 -1.66
N LYS A 30 -17.41 -0.12 -1.55
CA LYS A 30 -16.21 -0.91 -1.80
C LYS A 30 -16.35 -2.17 -0.97
N ALA A 31 -16.26 -3.35 -1.58
CA ALA A 31 -15.96 -4.55 -0.81
C ALA A 31 -14.79 -4.18 0.10
N LYS A 32 -14.82 -4.59 1.37
CA LYS A 32 -13.69 -4.40 2.29
C LYS A 32 -12.51 -5.15 1.69
N SER A 33 -11.82 -4.54 0.73
CA SER A 33 -10.47 -4.92 0.38
C SER A 33 -9.72 -4.82 1.70
N PRO A 34 -9.04 -5.89 2.14
CA PRO A 34 -8.13 -5.81 3.26
C PRO A 34 -6.95 -4.97 2.78
N ARG A 35 -7.15 -3.65 2.70
CA ARG A 35 -6.06 -2.70 2.58
C ARG A 35 -5.23 -2.93 3.83
N LEU A 36 -4.06 -3.54 3.65
CA LEU A 36 -3.02 -3.67 4.66
C LEU A 36 -2.59 -2.25 5.02
N ASN A 37 -3.29 -1.68 5.99
CA ASN A 37 -2.94 -0.40 6.56
C ASN A 37 -1.91 -0.71 7.66
N PHE A 38 -0.63 -0.54 7.37
CA PHE A 38 0.41 -0.54 8.40
C PHE A 38 0.38 0.77 9.17
N ASP A 39 0.76 0.72 10.44
CA ASP A 39 0.82 1.91 11.29
C ASP A 39 2.18 2.60 11.16
N PHE A 40 2.35 3.34 10.05
CA PHE A 40 3.60 4.06 9.74
C PHE A 40 3.93 5.17 10.75
N GLU A 41 2.99 5.58 11.62
CA GLU A 41 3.27 6.53 12.70
C GLU A 41 4.30 5.96 13.69
N LYS A 42 4.36 4.64 13.86
CA LYS A 42 5.33 3.97 14.72
C LYS A 42 6.77 4.09 14.22
N LEU A 43 6.98 4.26 12.91
CA LEU A 43 8.32 4.48 12.34
C LEU A 43 8.92 5.84 12.72
N LYS A 44 8.13 6.77 13.27
CA LYS A 44 8.66 8.04 13.79
C LYS A 44 9.48 7.85 15.07
N GLY A 45 9.29 6.73 15.78
CA GLY A 45 10.07 6.39 16.96
C GLY A 45 11.45 5.85 16.57
N PRO A 46 12.57 6.43 17.07
CA PRO A 46 13.91 6.03 16.65
C PRO A 46 14.22 4.56 16.94
N ASN A 47 13.70 4.01 18.04
CA ASN A 47 13.91 2.61 18.40
C ASN A 47 13.22 1.63 17.43
N ILE A 48 12.00 1.97 16.98
CA ILE A 48 11.21 1.14 16.07
C ILE A 48 11.78 1.21 14.65
N PHE A 49 12.33 2.37 14.27
CA PHE A 49 13.02 2.55 12.99
C PHE A 49 14.29 1.68 12.90
N GLU A 50 15.14 1.71 13.92
CA GLU A 50 16.39 0.94 13.92
C GLU A 50 16.13 -0.58 13.93
N THR A 51 15.12 -1.03 14.68
CA THR A 51 14.71 -2.46 14.65
C THR A 51 14.17 -2.88 13.28
N PHE A 52 13.34 -2.04 12.65
CA PHE A 52 12.86 -2.29 11.29
C PHE A 52 14.01 -2.37 10.28
N ARG A 53 14.95 -1.44 10.37
CA ARG A 53 16.14 -1.38 9.50
C ARG A 53 17.03 -2.61 9.66
N ALA A 54 17.29 -3.03 10.89
CA ALA A 54 18.11 -4.21 11.18
C ALA A 54 17.47 -5.50 10.65
N GLN A 55 16.15 -5.68 10.88
CA GLN A 55 15.44 -6.86 10.40
C GLN A 55 15.38 -6.94 8.88
N ILE A 56 15.14 -5.81 8.20
CA ILE A 56 15.19 -5.75 6.73
C ILE A 56 16.58 -6.09 6.23
N GLY A 57 17.62 -5.45 6.77
CA GLY A 57 19.00 -5.68 6.34
C GLY A 57 19.41 -7.15 6.44
N GLY A 58 19.07 -7.82 7.55
CA GLY A 58 19.35 -9.25 7.73
C GLY A 58 18.60 -10.14 6.73
N LYS A 59 17.29 -9.91 6.54
CA LYS A 59 16.48 -10.71 5.61
C LYS A 59 16.88 -10.48 4.14
N PHE A 60 17.28 -9.26 3.76
CA PHE A 60 17.75 -8.97 2.40
C PHE A 60 19.14 -9.56 2.12
N ALA A 61 20.05 -9.56 3.08
CA ALA A 61 21.37 -10.17 2.89
C ALA A 61 21.26 -11.67 2.56
N ALA A 62 20.32 -12.37 3.18
CA ALA A 62 20.02 -13.77 2.86
C ALA A 62 19.41 -13.93 1.45
N LEU A 63 18.53 -13.01 1.04
CA LEU A 63 17.93 -13.02 -0.30
C LEU A 63 18.94 -12.77 -1.42
N THR A 64 19.99 -11.96 -1.18
CA THR A 64 21.04 -11.68 -2.19
C THR A 64 21.96 -12.88 -2.44
N LEU A 65 22.00 -13.87 -1.54
CA LEU A 65 22.84 -15.05 -1.69
C LEU A 65 22.19 -16.13 -2.58
N ILE A 66 20.91 -15.97 -2.93
CA ILE A 66 20.15 -16.94 -3.71
C ILE A 66 20.04 -16.42 -5.15
N ASP A 67 20.53 -17.21 -6.10
CA ASP A 67 20.38 -16.90 -7.52
C ASP A 67 19.00 -17.38 -7.99
N ASN A 68 18.12 -16.42 -8.29
CA ASN A 68 16.71 -16.61 -8.58
C ASN A 68 16.34 -15.80 -9.82
N ASP A 69 15.35 -16.27 -10.57
CA ASP A 69 14.78 -15.50 -11.68
C ASP A 69 14.19 -14.17 -11.18
N VAL A 70 14.19 -13.14 -12.03
CA VAL A 70 13.81 -11.76 -11.67
C VAL A 70 12.39 -11.70 -11.07
N ASP A 71 11.45 -12.48 -11.60
CA ASP A 71 10.06 -12.49 -11.09
C ASP A 71 9.99 -13.14 -9.71
N THR A 72 10.75 -14.20 -9.48
CA THR A 72 10.83 -14.84 -8.16
C THR A 72 11.49 -13.93 -7.13
N MET A 73 12.55 -13.22 -7.54
CA MET A 73 13.26 -12.28 -6.67
C MET A 73 12.35 -11.11 -6.25
N ALA A 74 11.59 -10.54 -7.19
CA ALA A 74 10.65 -9.45 -6.91
C ALA A 74 9.56 -9.85 -5.91
N ASN A 75 9.04 -11.09 -6.03
CA ASN A 75 8.05 -11.62 -5.11
C ASN A 75 8.63 -11.85 -3.70
N SER A 76 9.83 -12.40 -3.59
CA SER A 76 10.51 -12.59 -2.30
C SER A 76 10.82 -11.26 -1.60
N VAL A 77 11.26 -10.24 -2.34
CA VAL A 77 11.47 -8.89 -1.81
C VAL A 77 10.17 -8.32 -1.25
N LYS A 78 9.08 -8.43 -2.01
CA LYS A 78 7.76 -7.96 -1.56
C LYS A 78 7.30 -8.68 -0.30
N GLU A 79 7.49 -9.99 -0.23
CA GLU A 79 7.11 -10.81 0.92
C GLU A 79 7.90 -10.43 2.18
N VAL A 80 9.23 -10.29 2.07
CA VAL A 80 10.10 -9.89 3.18
C VAL A 80 9.71 -8.50 3.71
N LEU A 81 9.41 -7.55 2.83
CA LEU A 81 8.97 -6.21 3.22
C LEU A 81 7.61 -6.26 3.94
N VAL A 82 6.65 -7.00 3.42
CA VAL A 82 5.30 -7.11 4.01
C VAL A 82 5.34 -7.83 5.36
N SER A 83 6.08 -8.95 5.46
CA SER A 83 6.26 -9.70 6.70
C SER A 83 6.92 -8.85 7.78
N THR A 84 8.00 -8.14 7.43
CA THR A 84 8.72 -7.30 8.39
C THR A 84 7.90 -6.07 8.81
N ALA A 85 7.12 -5.49 7.89
CA ALA A 85 6.19 -4.42 8.23
C ALA A 85 5.06 -4.90 9.15
N GLU A 86 4.56 -6.12 8.96
CA GLU A 86 3.56 -6.72 9.84
C GLU A 86 4.11 -7.00 11.24
N GLU A 87 5.34 -7.50 11.33
CA GLU A 87 6.03 -7.81 12.58
C GLU A 87 6.33 -6.55 13.41
N VAL A 88 6.91 -5.52 12.77
CA VAL A 88 7.40 -4.32 13.48
C VAL A 88 6.32 -3.24 13.63
N LEU A 89 5.51 -3.00 12.60
CA LEU A 89 4.51 -1.92 12.61
C LEU A 89 3.14 -2.42 13.10
N GLY A 90 2.82 -3.67 12.78
CA GLY A 90 1.49 -4.22 13.01
C GLY A 90 0.41 -3.56 12.14
N ARG A 91 -0.79 -4.15 12.15
CA ARG A 91 -1.94 -3.64 11.40
C ARG A 91 -2.61 -2.49 12.15
N LYS A 92 -2.85 -1.38 11.47
CA LYS A 92 -3.63 -0.25 11.97
C LYS A 92 -5.08 -0.67 12.17
N ARG A 93 -5.47 -0.91 13.44
CA ARG A 93 -6.87 -1.11 13.81
C ARG A 93 -7.63 0.21 13.65
N ARG A 94 -8.79 0.19 13.02
CA ARG A 94 -9.71 1.33 13.09
C ARG A 94 -10.26 1.39 14.50
N THR A 95 -9.91 2.44 15.24
CA THR A 95 -10.62 2.83 16.45
C THR A 95 -12.01 3.31 16.03
N ILE A 96 -13.05 2.54 16.30
CA ILE A 96 -14.43 3.05 16.25
C ILE A 96 -14.58 3.83 17.56
N LEU A 97 -14.52 5.15 17.50
CA LEU A 97 -14.93 5.99 18.62
C LEU A 97 -16.45 5.88 18.74
N THR A 98 -16.94 4.96 19.56
CA THR A 98 -18.33 4.99 20.02
C THR A 98 -18.44 6.15 21.00
N VAL A 99 -18.72 7.35 20.50
CA VAL A 99 -19.01 8.51 21.35
C VAL A 99 -20.39 8.27 21.96
N GLY A 100 -20.43 8.09 23.27
CA GLY A 100 -21.65 7.80 24.03
C GLY A 100 -22.70 8.90 23.86
N LEU A 101 -23.91 8.50 23.47
CA LEU A 101 -25.10 9.34 23.51
C LEU A 101 -25.82 9.07 24.84
N GLU A 102 -25.30 9.61 25.94
CA GLU A 102 -26.12 9.74 27.16
C GLU A 102 -27.12 10.88 26.92
N ARG A 103 -28.35 10.51 26.55
CA ARG A 103 -29.50 11.39 26.64
C ARG A 103 -29.95 11.42 28.09
N SER A 104 -29.74 12.55 28.75
CA SER A 104 -30.36 12.89 30.02
C SER A 104 -31.89 12.82 29.91
N ALA A 105 -32.52 11.85 30.59
CA ALA A 105 -33.92 11.93 30.95
C ALA A 105 -33.98 12.39 32.40
N GLY A 106 -34.37 13.66 32.62
CA GLY A 106 -34.74 14.15 33.94
C GLY A 106 -36.10 13.57 34.36
N PRO A 107 -36.33 13.33 35.67
CA PRO A 107 -37.60 12.83 36.14
C PRO A 107 -38.67 13.93 36.21
N LEU A 108 -39.92 13.48 36.16
CA LEU A 108 -41.20 14.20 36.06
C LEU A 108 -41.38 15.35 37.05
#